data_AF-L7U914-F1
#
_entry.id   AF-L7U914-F1
#
_cell.length_a   1.000
_cell.length_b   1.000
_cell.length_c   1.000
_cell.angle_alpha   90.00
_cell.angle_beta   90.00
_cell.angle_gamma   90.00
#
_symmetry.space_group_name_H-M   'P 1'
#
loop_
_entity.id
_entity.type
_entity.pdbx_description
1 polymer ?
#
loop_
_entity_poly.entity_id
_entity_poly.type
_entity_poly.pdbx_seq_one_letter_code
_entity_poly.pdbx_strand_id
1 'polypeptide(L)'
;MGKKVYANGMEVAHQAGDAKVIAAFPDVCMSPPPPPAGPVPVPYPNTSSARDLQQGSKTVMIGGKPLALKGQSFYKSSPLGNEAATRNFGGSMLTHTITGKTYFQAHSMDVVVEGKNVCRHLDITTSNHASYPGSTPPMPNTETMVKVALGRIAENKCPCCGGPKHAEGKPMSRDEWYLDNIDKQVLERQRLRGPNNPMSDGERRTLARDMKKQYRSLAARAKERKGCTCTKKTRVLPEPPCDVFYGRPPPGPGRRAQQRAIESSWNAYRPTYQRKAGIPSERRVQRELAVKLGRSPSVAEVRKERQVNHLTPKAAGGCPTGDQSKSDNTNLQAHGQLCPSCRDIDAAFNAFQE
;
A
#
# COMPACT_ATOMS: atom_id res chain seq x y z
N MET A 1 0.78 -3.71 -8.67
CA MET A 1 0.43 -2.96 -7.44
C MET A 1 1.71 -2.61 -6.74
N GLY A 2 1.96 -1.33 -6.49
CA GLY A 2 3.12 -0.85 -5.72
C GLY A 2 3.30 -1.63 -4.41
N LYS A 3 4.56 -1.86 -4.02
CA LYS A 3 4.91 -2.62 -2.81
C LYS A 3 5.16 -1.70 -1.62
N LYS A 4 4.97 -0.38 -1.79
CA LYS A 4 4.92 0.61 -0.72
C LYS A 4 6.22 0.68 0.08
N VAL A 5 7.34 0.55 -0.63
CA VAL A 5 8.69 0.73 -0.09
C VAL A 5 9.18 2.09 -0.54
N TYR A 6 9.41 2.99 0.41
CA TYR A 6 9.68 4.40 0.13
C TYR A 6 11.10 4.79 0.50
N ALA A 7 11.70 5.65 -0.33
CA ALA A 7 12.95 6.34 -0.04
C ALA A 7 12.68 7.85 -0.09
N ASN A 8 12.96 8.56 1.00
CA ASN A 8 12.59 9.97 1.22
C ASN A 8 11.11 10.27 0.89
N GLY A 9 10.21 9.36 1.28
CA GLY A 9 8.77 9.48 1.08
C GLY A 9 8.28 9.26 -0.36
N MET A 10 9.13 8.81 -1.27
CA MET A 10 8.80 8.52 -2.68
C MET A 10 9.02 7.03 -2.95
N GLU A 11 8.07 6.35 -3.59
CA GLU A 11 8.16 4.89 -3.75
C GLU A 11 9.36 4.54 -4.62
N VAL A 12 10.15 3.57 -4.18
CA VAL A 12 11.31 3.06 -4.91
C VAL A 12 10.80 2.35 -6.17
N ALA A 13 11.33 2.70 -7.34
CA ALA A 13 10.97 2.05 -8.59
C ALA A 13 11.50 0.60 -8.58
N HIS A 14 10.62 -0.36 -8.85
CA HIS A 14 10.97 -1.79 -8.85
C HIS A 14 10.09 -2.59 -9.79
N GLN A 15 10.57 -3.76 -10.22
CA GLN A 15 9.90 -4.54 -11.28
C GLN A 15 8.53 -5.10 -10.87
N ALA A 16 8.29 -5.34 -9.58
CA ALA A 16 6.96 -5.71 -9.09
C ALA A 16 5.96 -4.53 -8.95
N GLY A 17 6.36 -3.32 -9.36
CA GLY A 17 5.62 -2.07 -9.17
C GLY A 17 4.72 -1.75 -10.36
N ASP A 18 4.02 -0.61 -10.29
CA ASP A 18 3.18 -0.12 -11.38
C ASP A 18 3.71 1.21 -11.95
N ALA A 19 4.95 1.59 -11.62
CA ALA A 19 5.48 2.88 -12.00
C ALA A 19 5.56 3.02 -13.52
N LYS A 20 5.20 4.18 -14.03
CA LYS A 20 5.17 4.47 -15.47
C LYS A 20 5.75 5.81 -15.79
N VAL A 21 6.43 5.87 -16.93
CA VAL A 21 6.68 7.13 -17.64
C VAL A 21 5.61 7.19 -18.71
N ILE A 22 4.71 8.16 -18.60
CA ILE A 22 3.52 8.25 -19.46
C ILE A 22 3.74 9.31 -20.51
N ALA A 23 3.57 8.94 -21.79
CA ALA A 23 3.59 9.85 -22.93
C ALA A 23 4.77 10.84 -22.91
N ALA A 24 5.99 10.31 -22.74
CA ALA A 24 7.20 11.11 -22.88
C ALA A 24 7.30 11.61 -24.32
N PHE A 25 7.13 12.92 -24.49
CA PHE A 25 6.86 13.55 -25.77
C PHE A 25 7.55 14.92 -25.85
N PRO A 26 8.02 15.35 -27.03
CA PRO A 26 8.07 14.58 -28.28
C PRO A 26 9.30 13.66 -28.37
N ASP A 27 9.16 12.47 -28.96
CA ASP A 27 10.25 11.72 -29.61
C ASP A 27 10.09 11.84 -31.12
N VAL A 28 10.87 12.71 -31.75
CA VAL A 28 10.72 12.95 -33.19
C VAL A 28 11.48 11.89 -33.98
N CYS A 29 10.76 11.11 -34.76
CA CYS A 29 11.29 10.04 -35.60
C CYS A 29 10.97 10.28 -37.08
N MET A 30 11.88 9.81 -37.95
CA MET A 30 11.69 9.77 -39.39
C MET A 30 10.71 8.65 -39.77
N SER A 31 9.64 9.06 -40.43
CA SER A 31 8.50 8.20 -40.77
C SER A 31 8.15 8.29 -42.26
N PRO A 32 7.41 7.30 -42.82
CA PRO A 32 7.01 7.29 -44.22
C PRO A 32 6.30 8.59 -44.68
N PRO A 33 6.30 8.91 -45.99
CA PRO A 33 6.69 8.07 -47.14
C PRO A 33 8.20 8.08 -47.49
N PRO A 34 8.68 7.12 -48.31
CA PRO A 34 10.04 7.15 -48.86
C PRO A 34 10.25 8.30 -49.89
N PRO A 35 11.51 8.62 -50.27
CA PRO A 35 11.84 9.58 -51.32
C PRO A 35 11.14 9.28 -52.67
N PRO A 36 10.85 10.29 -53.52
CA PRO A 36 11.28 11.70 -53.40
C PRO A 36 10.41 12.54 -52.45
N ALA A 37 9.24 12.05 -52.03
CA ALA A 37 8.41 12.73 -51.02
C ALA A 37 9.10 12.75 -49.65
N GLY A 38 9.84 11.66 -49.34
CA GLY A 38 10.96 11.60 -48.40
C GLY A 38 10.55 11.64 -46.93
N PRO A 39 11.27 10.92 -46.04
CA PRO A 39 10.77 10.67 -44.71
C PRO A 39 10.52 11.97 -43.94
N VAL A 40 9.37 12.04 -43.27
CA VAL A 40 8.92 13.23 -42.55
C VAL A 40 9.18 13.08 -41.05
N PRO A 41 9.63 14.14 -40.37
CA PRO A 41 9.80 14.12 -38.92
C PRO A 41 8.45 14.13 -38.21
N VAL A 42 8.12 13.04 -37.50
CA VAL A 42 6.86 12.87 -36.77
C VAL A 42 7.16 12.72 -35.27
N PRO A 43 6.51 13.52 -34.39
CA PRO A 43 6.68 13.38 -32.96
C PRO A 43 5.82 12.23 -32.39
N TYR A 44 6.43 11.32 -31.63
CA TYR A 44 5.78 10.18 -30.99
C TYR A 44 5.74 10.30 -29.46
N PRO A 45 4.66 9.85 -28.80
CA PRO A 45 4.59 9.75 -27.35
C PRO A 45 5.12 8.38 -26.87
N ASN A 46 6.18 8.38 -26.06
CA ASN A 46 6.75 7.15 -25.54
C ASN A 46 6.24 6.84 -24.13
N THR A 47 5.72 5.63 -23.91
CA THR A 47 5.27 5.15 -22.60
C THR A 47 6.07 3.91 -22.19
N SER A 48 6.63 3.93 -20.99
CA SER A 48 7.36 2.80 -20.43
C SER A 48 6.89 2.46 -19.01
N SER A 49 7.19 1.23 -18.60
CA SER A 49 6.64 0.61 -17.40
C SER A 49 7.73 -0.06 -16.57
N ALA A 50 7.64 0.07 -15.25
CA ALA A 50 8.53 -0.59 -14.31
C ALA A 50 8.49 -2.11 -14.39
N ARG A 51 7.39 -2.69 -14.87
CA ARG A 51 7.30 -4.15 -15.09
C ARG A 51 8.34 -4.66 -16.08
N ASP A 52 8.79 -3.79 -16.98
CA ASP A 52 9.79 -4.08 -18.00
C ASP A 52 11.20 -3.64 -17.56
N LEU A 53 11.40 -3.41 -16.26
CA LEU A 53 12.71 -3.08 -15.68
C LEU A 53 13.72 -4.18 -15.98
N GLN A 54 14.87 -3.76 -16.51
CA GLN A 54 16.04 -4.58 -16.76
C GLN A 54 17.23 -4.06 -15.96
N GLN A 55 18.20 -4.94 -15.71
CA GLN A 55 19.42 -4.62 -14.97
C GLN A 55 19.15 -3.96 -13.60
N GLY A 56 18.13 -4.43 -12.88
CA GLY A 56 17.87 -4.01 -11.50
C GLY A 56 18.90 -4.56 -10.50
N SER A 57 18.69 -4.27 -9.22
CA SER A 57 19.48 -4.83 -8.10
C SER A 57 19.46 -6.37 -8.12
N LYS A 58 20.58 -6.97 -7.73
CA LYS A 58 20.76 -8.43 -7.63
C LYS A 58 20.49 -8.98 -6.22
N THR A 59 20.69 -8.16 -5.20
CA THR A 59 20.70 -8.55 -3.77
C THR A 59 19.48 -8.04 -3.01
N VAL A 60 18.93 -6.89 -3.39
CA VAL A 60 17.77 -6.29 -2.70
C VAL A 60 16.55 -6.35 -3.61
N MET A 61 15.52 -7.03 -3.11
CA MET A 61 14.29 -7.29 -3.84
C MET A 61 13.11 -6.62 -3.14
N ILE A 62 12.23 -6.01 -3.94
CA ILE A 62 10.95 -5.49 -3.48
C ILE A 62 9.84 -6.32 -4.11
N GLY A 63 9.04 -6.99 -3.26
CA GLY A 63 8.01 -7.92 -3.74
C GLY A 63 8.58 -9.12 -4.50
N GLY A 64 9.78 -9.59 -4.14
CA GLY A 64 10.47 -10.70 -4.80
C GLY A 64 11.05 -10.36 -6.17
N LYS A 65 11.12 -9.08 -6.52
CA LYS A 65 11.61 -8.59 -7.82
C LYS A 65 12.62 -7.46 -7.64
N PRO A 66 13.54 -7.26 -8.59
CA PRO A 66 14.63 -6.30 -8.43
C PRO A 66 14.13 -4.85 -8.45
N LEU A 67 14.87 -3.97 -7.75
CA LEU A 67 14.66 -2.52 -7.73
C LEU A 67 15.59 -1.78 -8.68
N ALA A 68 15.22 -0.57 -9.10
CA ALA A 68 15.96 0.23 -10.05
C ALA A 68 17.13 0.99 -9.39
N LEU A 69 18.31 0.90 -10.00
CA LEU A 69 19.55 1.51 -9.56
C LEU A 69 20.02 2.57 -10.57
N LYS A 70 20.49 3.70 -10.05
CA LYS A 70 21.06 4.81 -10.83
C LYS A 70 22.10 4.32 -11.84
N GLY A 71 21.99 4.77 -13.09
CA GLY A 71 22.99 4.56 -14.13
C GLY A 71 23.17 3.09 -14.55
N GLN A 72 22.30 2.19 -14.10
CA GLN A 72 22.35 0.77 -14.44
C GLN A 72 21.02 0.33 -15.01
N SER A 73 19.95 0.55 -14.25
CA SER A 73 18.64 0.01 -14.60
C SER A 73 17.91 0.89 -15.60
N PHE A 74 17.08 0.25 -16.43
CA PHE A 74 16.25 0.91 -17.43
C PHE A 74 14.97 0.13 -17.66
N TYR A 75 13.95 0.80 -18.19
CA TYR A 75 12.76 0.14 -18.70
C TYR A 75 12.98 -0.20 -20.18
N LYS A 76 12.62 -1.42 -20.58
CA LYS A 76 12.61 -1.85 -21.98
C LYS A 76 11.21 -2.32 -22.36
N SER A 77 10.29 -1.37 -22.43
CA SER A 77 8.89 -1.62 -22.75
C SER A 77 8.69 -1.89 -24.24
N SER A 78 7.75 -2.78 -24.53
CA SER A 78 7.32 -3.11 -25.89
C SER A 78 5.80 -3.35 -25.86
N PRO A 79 4.99 -2.52 -26.52
CA PRO A 79 5.39 -1.35 -27.29
C PRO A 79 5.86 -0.18 -26.40
N LEU A 80 6.71 0.69 -26.95
CA LEU A 80 7.12 1.98 -26.41
C LEU A 80 6.23 3.12 -26.91
N GLY A 81 5.80 3.12 -28.18
CA GLY A 81 4.94 4.17 -28.76
C GLY A 81 5.45 4.82 -30.04
N ASN A 82 6.67 4.49 -30.49
CA ASN A 82 7.29 4.99 -31.73
C ASN A 82 7.48 3.90 -32.80
N GLU A 83 6.80 2.75 -32.68
CA GLU A 83 6.88 1.61 -33.60
C GLU A 83 6.41 1.95 -35.03
N ALA A 84 5.56 2.95 -35.18
CA ALA A 84 5.09 3.40 -36.50
C ALA A 84 6.18 4.14 -37.30
N ALA A 85 7.28 4.54 -36.66
CA ALA A 85 8.44 5.06 -37.37
C ALA A 85 9.20 3.92 -38.08
N THR A 86 9.89 4.25 -39.16
CA THR A 86 10.56 3.22 -39.99
C THR A 86 12.06 3.22 -39.72
N ARG A 87 12.59 2.05 -39.31
CA ARG A 87 14.01 1.90 -39.00
C ARG A 87 14.93 2.23 -40.18
N ASN A 88 14.52 1.86 -41.40
CA ASN A 88 15.25 2.17 -42.64
C ASN A 88 15.30 3.66 -42.97
N PHE A 89 14.43 4.49 -42.36
CA PHE A 89 14.46 5.95 -42.48
C PHE A 89 15.25 6.61 -41.35
N GLY A 90 15.92 5.83 -40.52
CA GLY A 90 16.78 6.32 -39.43
C GLY A 90 16.11 6.36 -38.06
N GLY A 91 14.80 6.13 -37.95
CA GLY A 91 14.09 6.17 -36.66
C GLY A 91 14.19 7.56 -35.99
N SER A 92 14.44 7.61 -34.68
CA SER A 92 14.59 8.88 -33.98
C SER A 92 15.72 9.75 -34.54
N MET A 93 15.47 11.05 -34.69
CA MET A 93 16.48 11.99 -35.23
C MET A 93 17.69 12.17 -34.30
N LEU A 94 17.57 11.79 -33.02
CA LEU A 94 18.64 11.94 -32.03
C LEU A 94 19.41 10.63 -31.80
N THR A 95 18.71 9.53 -31.59
CA THR A 95 19.32 8.26 -31.19
C THR A 95 19.42 7.25 -32.33
N HIS A 96 18.89 7.57 -33.51
CA HIS A 96 18.78 6.67 -34.65
C HIS A 96 18.14 5.31 -34.33
N THR A 97 17.22 5.29 -33.36
CA THR A 97 16.52 4.08 -32.95
C THR A 97 15.02 4.30 -32.84
N ILE A 98 14.31 3.19 -32.88
CA ILE A 98 12.93 3.03 -32.41
C ILE A 98 12.94 2.04 -31.23
N THR A 99 11.92 2.08 -30.38
CA THR A 99 11.74 1.14 -29.26
C THR A 99 12.94 1.01 -28.33
N GLY A 100 13.69 2.10 -28.16
CA GLY A 100 14.86 2.19 -27.30
C GLY A 100 14.54 2.12 -25.81
N LYS A 101 15.57 2.23 -24.97
CA LYS A 101 15.44 2.09 -23.51
C LYS A 101 14.98 3.41 -22.87
N THR A 102 14.34 3.33 -21.71
CA THR A 102 14.09 4.49 -20.83
C THR A 102 14.99 4.44 -19.61
N TYR A 103 15.83 5.46 -19.44
CA TYR A 103 16.79 5.58 -18.34
C TYR A 103 16.39 6.66 -17.34
N PHE A 104 16.73 6.44 -16.08
CA PHE A 104 16.60 7.42 -15.00
C PHE A 104 17.73 8.42 -15.00
N GLN A 105 17.38 9.70 -14.95
CA GLN A 105 18.29 10.85 -14.92
C GLN A 105 18.35 11.50 -13.52
N ALA A 106 17.43 11.13 -12.62
CA ALA A 106 17.46 11.48 -11.20
C ALA A 106 17.30 10.23 -10.34
N HIS A 107 17.59 10.35 -9.04
CA HIS A 107 17.60 9.24 -8.08
C HIS A 107 17.54 9.80 -6.64
N SER A 108 17.47 8.91 -5.64
CA SER A 108 17.65 9.27 -4.22
C SER A 108 19.02 9.91 -3.95
N MET A 109 19.07 10.84 -3.00
CA MET A 109 20.30 11.53 -2.60
C MET A 109 21.12 10.74 -1.58
N ASP A 110 20.49 9.87 -0.81
CA ASP A 110 21.04 9.25 0.39
C ASP A 110 20.74 7.75 0.51
N VAL A 111 19.70 7.25 -0.14
CA VAL A 111 19.37 5.81 -0.13
C VAL A 111 20.15 5.09 -1.23
N VAL A 112 21.09 4.24 -0.82
CA VAL A 112 22.03 3.51 -1.67
C VAL A 112 21.85 2.01 -1.50
N VAL A 113 21.81 1.28 -2.62
CA VAL A 113 21.76 -0.18 -2.70
C VAL A 113 22.84 -0.63 -3.69
N GLU A 114 23.67 -1.61 -3.31
CA GLU A 114 24.77 -2.10 -4.17
C GLU A 114 25.71 -0.98 -4.63
N GLY A 115 25.95 0.00 -3.76
CA GLY A 115 26.79 1.17 -4.07
C GLY A 115 26.16 2.17 -5.05
N LYS A 116 24.88 2.00 -5.43
CA LYS A 116 24.17 2.88 -6.35
C LYS A 116 22.90 3.45 -5.70
N ASN A 117 22.63 4.73 -5.92
CA ASN A 117 21.39 5.34 -5.44
C ASN A 117 20.17 4.67 -6.08
N VAL A 118 19.10 4.55 -5.30
CA VAL A 118 17.84 3.98 -5.79
C VAL A 118 17.04 5.00 -6.59
N CYS A 119 16.40 4.56 -7.67
CA CYS A 119 15.46 5.39 -8.44
C CYS A 119 14.03 5.28 -7.85
N ARG A 120 13.23 6.33 -7.96
CA ARG A 120 11.97 6.47 -7.22
C ARG A 120 10.88 7.18 -8.02
N HIS A 121 9.72 7.33 -7.39
CA HIS A 121 8.67 8.22 -7.85
C HIS A 121 9.19 9.66 -8.04
N LEU A 122 8.77 10.31 -9.13
CA LEU A 122 9.16 11.64 -9.61
C LEU A 122 10.63 11.80 -10.02
N ASP A 123 11.46 10.77 -9.88
CA ASP A 123 12.78 10.81 -10.50
C ASP A 123 12.59 10.83 -12.03
N ILE A 124 13.15 11.87 -12.65
CA ILE A 124 13.00 12.12 -14.09
C ILE A 124 13.72 11.06 -14.92
N THR A 125 13.20 10.81 -16.10
CA THR A 125 13.67 9.82 -17.06
C THR A 125 13.73 10.42 -18.46
N THR A 126 14.51 9.82 -19.34
CA THR A 126 14.47 10.11 -20.79
C THR A 126 14.31 8.79 -21.54
N SER A 127 13.61 8.81 -22.67
CA SER A 127 13.17 7.60 -23.38
C SER A 127 13.81 7.44 -24.76
N ASN A 128 13.63 6.25 -25.34
CA ASN A 128 14.13 5.85 -26.66
C ASN A 128 15.66 5.96 -26.82
N HIS A 129 16.41 5.54 -25.80
CA HIS A 129 17.87 5.52 -25.82
C HIS A 129 18.42 4.40 -26.71
N ALA A 130 19.36 4.77 -27.57
CA ALA A 130 20.45 3.93 -28.08
C ALA A 130 21.84 4.53 -27.76
N SER A 131 21.89 5.84 -27.52
CA SER A 131 23.01 6.64 -27.04
C SER A 131 22.50 7.65 -26.01
N TYR A 132 23.41 8.36 -25.33
CA TYR A 132 23.06 9.52 -24.52
C TYR A 132 23.22 10.79 -25.39
N PRO A 133 22.28 11.76 -25.33
CA PRO A 133 21.03 11.75 -24.56
C PRO A 133 19.92 10.90 -25.22
N GLY A 134 18.86 10.61 -24.47
CA GLY A 134 17.65 9.99 -25.03
C GLY A 134 16.84 10.97 -25.88
N SER A 135 15.89 10.45 -26.65
CA SER A 135 15.17 11.22 -27.68
C SER A 135 14.00 12.06 -27.16
N THR A 136 13.59 11.88 -25.90
CA THR A 136 12.51 12.66 -25.30
C THR A 136 13.06 13.67 -24.28
N PRO A 137 12.34 14.76 -24.01
CA PRO A 137 12.58 15.59 -22.83
C PRO A 137 12.51 14.76 -21.53
N PRO A 138 13.09 15.28 -20.42
CA PRO A 138 12.96 14.64 -19.11
C PRO A 138 11.50 14.56 -18.66
N MET A 139 11.05 13.35 -18.32
CA MET A 139 9.68 13.05 -17.89
C MET A 139 9.67 12.24 -16.61
N PRO A 140 8.74 12.51 -15.67
CA PRO A 140 8.75 11.87 -14.37
C PRO A 140 8.36 10.39 -14.45
N ASN A 141 9.05 9.55 -13.68
CA ASN A 141 8.57 8.22 -13.35
C ASN A 141 7.47 8.31 -12.29
N THR A 142 6.23 8.05 -12.69
CA THR A 142 5.02 8.24 -11.85
C THR A 142 4.62 6.94 -11.15
N GLU A 143 4.32 7.03 -9.85
CA GLU A 143 4.00 5.97 -8.88
C GLU A 143 3.44 6.67 -7.61
N THR A 144 3.54 6.07 -6.43
CA THR A 144 3.00 6.61 -5.17
C THR A 144 4.05 7.36 -4.34
N MET A 145 3.62 8.31 -3.51
CA MET A 145 4.42 8.95 -2.46
C MET A 145 3.62 9.15 -1.16
N VAL A 146 4.34 9.26 -0.05
CA VAL A 146 3.80 9.41 1.31
C VAL A 146 4.37 10.63 2.04
N LYS A 147 4.96 11.60 1.32
CA LYS A 147 5.58 12.80 1.96
C LYS A 147 4.65 13.55 2.89
N VAL A 148 3.37 13.73 2.52
CA VAL A 148 2.37 14.38 3.38
C VAL A 148 2.17 13.60 4.69
N ALA A 149 2.13 12.27 4.61
CA ALA A 149 2.01 11.40 5.79
C ALA A 149 3.21 11.56 6.72
N LEU A 150 4.43 11.55 6.15
CA LEU A 150 5.66 11.73 6.92
C LEU A 150 5.74 13.11 7.57
N GLY A 151 5.34 14.17 6.86
CA GLY A 151 5.24 15.52 7.43
C GLY A 151 4.28 15.58 8.61
N ARG A 152 3.09 14.99 8.47
CA ARG A 152 2.11 14.89 9.56
C ARG A 152 2.66 14.12 10.77
N ILE A 153 3.40 13.04 10.56
CA ILE A 153 4.05 12.29 11.65
C ILE A 153 5.08 13.17 12.37
N ALA A 154 5.91 13.91 11.62
CA ALA A 154 6.88 14.84 12.20
C ALA A 154 6.20 15.97 13.01
N GLU A 155 5.02 16.41 12.58
CA GLU A 155 4.16 17.37 13.29
C GLU A 155 3.32 16.75 14.41
N ASN A 156 3.53 15.47 14.76
CA ASN A 156 2.79 14.75 15.80
C ASN A 156 1.25 14.66 15.53
N LYS A 157 0.87 14.67 14.25
CA LYS A 157 -0.51 14.53 13.75
C LYS A 157 -0.76 13.13 13.22
N CYS A 158 -2.04 12.78 13.07
CA CYS A 158 -2.43 11.54 12.41
C CYS A 158 -2.05 11.60 10.92
N PRO A 159 -1.23 10.67 10.39
CA PRO A 159 -0.84 10.67 8.97
C PRO A 159 -2.04 10.50 8.04
N CYS A 160 -3.06 9.76 8.51
CA CYS A 160 -4.27 9.40 7.79
C CYS A 160 -5.22 10.59 7.58
N CYS A 161 -5.78 11.15 8.68
CA CYS A 161 -6.77 12.22 8.59
C CYS A 161 -6.19 13.64 8.72
N GLY A 162 -4.93 13.78 9.15
CA GLY A 162 -4.31 15.08 9.42
C GLY A 162 -4.72 15.76 10.73
N GLY A 163 -5.65 15.18 11.50
CA GLY A 163 -6.04 15.66 12.83
C GLY A 163 -5.04 15.30 13.93
N PRO A 164 -5.37 15.55 15.21
CA PRO A 164 -4.56 15.11 16.34
C PRO A 164 -4.29 13.60 16.31
N LYS A 165 -3.12 13.17 16.77
CA LYS A 165 -2.81 11.73 16.88
C LYS A 165 -3.81 11.03 17.78
N HIS A 166 -4.20 9.82 17.37
CA HIS A 166 -5.19 9.03 18.11
C HIS A 166 -4.57 8.17 19.22
N ALA A 167 -3.24 8.06 19.23
CA ALA A 167 -2.51 7.39 20.29
C ALA A 167 -1.20 8.12 20.59
N GLU A 168 -0.77 8.04 21.85
CA GLU A 168 0.41 8.75 22.36
C GLU A 168 1.73 8.02 22.08
N GLY A 169 1.68 6.71 21.85
CA GLY A 169 2.85 5.87 21.63
C GLY A 169 3.69 6.30 20.43
N LYS A 170 4.89 5.74 20.32
CA LYS A 170 5.75 5.94 19.15
C LYS A 170 5.08 5.34 17.90
N PRO A 171 5.17 6.01 16.75
CA PRO A 171 4.74 5.42 15.48
C PRO A 171 5.62 4.21 15.17
N MET A 172 4.99 3.16 14.66
CA MET A 172 5.63 1.91 14.27
C MET A 172 4.83 1.27 13.12
N SER A 173 5.43 0.27 12.50
CA SER A 173 4.77 -0.55 11.49
C SER A 173 3.74 -1.49 12.12
N ARG A 174 2.81 -1.97 11.28
CA ARG A 174 1.88 -3.05 11.64
C ARG A 174 2.62 -4.24 12.26
N ASP A 175 3.65 -4.72 11.58
CA ASP A 175 4.33 -5.96 11.97
C ASP A 175 5.04 -5.79 13.32
N GLU A 176 5.69 -4.65 13.57
CA GLU A 176 6.25 -4.34 14.89
C GLU A 176 5.17 -4.35 15.98
N TRP A 177 4.02 -3.71 15.72
CA TRP A 177 2.94 -3.63 16.70
C TRP A 177 2.37 -5.01 17.06
N TYR A 178 2.05 -5.84 16.06
CA TYR A 178 1.49 -7.18 16.32
C TYR A 178 2.50 -8.12 16.96
N LEU A 179 3.78 -8.05 16.59
CA LEU A 179 4.82 -8.89 17.18
C LEU A 179 5.07 -8.52 18.65
N ASP A 180 5.11 -7.22 18.97
CA ASP A 180 5.17 -6.72 20.35
C ASP A 180 3.94 -7.18 21.15
N ASN A 181 2.75 -7.14 20.54
CA ASN A 181 1.53 -7.56 21.21
C ASN A 181 1.50 -9.07 21.49
N ILE A 182 2.01 -9.90 20.56
CA ILE A 182 2.19 -11.34 20.78
C ILE A 182 3.14 -11.60 21.96
N ASP A 183 4.27 -10.89 22.02
CA ASP A 183 5.22 -11.07 23.13
C ASP A 183 4.58 -10.72 24.48
N LYS A 184 3.76 -9.65 24.53
CA LYS A 184 2.98 -9.29 25.72
C LYS A 184 1.94 -10.33 26.11
N GLN A 185 1.21 -10.90 25.14
CA GLN A 185 0.24 -11.96 25.40
C GLN A 185 0.90 -13.23 25.96
N VAL A 186 2.07 -13.59 25.45
CA VAL A 186 2.83 -14.74 25.96
C VAL A 186 3.27 -14.52 27.41
N LEU A 187 3.75 -13.32 27.74
CA LEU A 187 4.09 -12.95 29.12
C LEU A 187 2.88 -12.97 30.05
N GLU A 188 1.73 -12.52 29.57
CA GLU A 188 0.50 -12.54 30.38
C GLU A 188 0.02 -13.98 30.63
N ARG A 189 0.06 -14.86 29.62
CA ARG A 189 -0.23 -16.28 29.79
C ARG A 189 0.71 -16.97 30.79
N GLN A 190 1.98 -16.58 30.79
CA GLN A 190 2.93 -17.03 31.80
C GLN A 190 2.53 -16.57 33.21
N ARG A 191 2.12 -15.30 33.37
CA ARG A 191 1.66 -14.78 34.67
C ARG A 191 0.42 -15.50 35.18
N LEU A 192 -0.54 -15.79 34.32
CA LEU A 192 -1.79 -16.47 34.68
C LEU A 192 -1.61 -17.93 35.10
N ARG A 193 -0.53 -18.60 34.69
CA ARG A 193 -0.23 -20.00 35.06
C ARG A 193 0.08 -20.18 36.56
N GLY A 194 0.36 -19.09 37.29
CA GLY A 194 0.58 -19.11 38.73
C GLY A 194 1.87 -19.83 39.16
N PRO A 195 2.23 -19.76 40.45
CA PRO A 195 3.49 -20.29 40.97
C PRO A 195 3.54 -21.83 40.99
N ASN A 196 2.38 -22.51 41.00
CA ASN A 196 2.30 -23.97 41.12
C ASN A 196 2.46 -24.73 39.79
N ASN A 197 2.44 -24.02 38.65
CA ASN A 197 2.66 -24.59 37.32
C ASN A 197 3.28 -23.54 36.37
N PRO A 198 4.47 -23.02 36.67
CA PRO A 198 5.05 -21.93 35.91
C PRO A 198 5.35 -22.38 34.48
N MET A 199 5.11 -21.49 33.50
CA MET A 199 5.59 -21.73 32.14
C MET A 199 7.12 -21.70 32.12
N SER A 200 7.75 -22.78 31.66
CA SER A 200 9.18 -22.83 31.45
C SER A 200 9.61 -21.86 30.34
N ASP A 201 10.88 -21.45 30.34
CA ASP A 201 11.40 -20.58 29.28
C ASP A 201 11.35 -21.23 27.89
N GLY A 202 11.50 -22.54 27.81
CA GLY A 202 11.39 -23.31 26.56
C GLY A 202 9.96 -23.29 26.00
N GLU A 203 8.95 -23.54 26.85
CA GLU A 203 7.55 -23.43 26.47
C GLU A 203 7.19 -22.00 26.03
N ARG A 204 7.63 -21.00 26.79
CA ARG A 204 7.40 -19.58 26.50
C ARG A 204 7.94 -19.19 25.12
N ARG A 205 9.20 -19.55 24.83
CA ARG A 205 9.84 -19.27 23.54
C ARG A 205 9.14 -20.00 22.40
N THR A 206 8.72 -21.24 22.61
CA THR A 206 8.00 -22.02 21.60
C THR A 206 6.62 -21.43 21.32
N LEU A 207 5.85 -21.06 22.36
CA LEU A 207 4.57 -20.40 22.21
C LEU A 207 4.68 -19.08 21.45
N ALA A 208 5.66 -18.23 21.81
CA ALA A 208 5.92 -16.98 21.09
C ALA A 208 6.28 -17.23 19.61
N ARG A 209 7.14 -18.21 19.34
CA ARG A 209 7.53 -18.59 17.97
C ARG A 209 6.32 -19.02 17.15
N ASP A 210 5.46 -19.86 17.72
CA ASP A 210 4.29 -20.41 17.03
C ASP A 210 3.24 -19.32 16.76
N MET A 211 2.95 -18.47 17.75
CA MET A 211 2.04 -17.34 17.57
C MET A 211 2.56 -16.35 16.52
N LYS A 212 3.86 -16.02 16.53
CA LYS A 212 4.48 -15.17 15.50
C LYS A 212 4.41 -15.80 14.11
N LYS A 213 4.56 -17.14 14.01
CA LYS A 213 4.40 -17.88 12.75
C LYS A 213 2.96 -17.82 12.24
N GLN A 214 1.97 -18.00 13.13
CA GLN A 214 0.55 -17.86 12.80
C GLN A 214 0.21 -16.46 12.29
N TYR A 215 0.69 -15.41 12.99
CA TYR A 215 0.51 -14.02 12.55
C TYR A 215 1.09 -13.76 11.15
N ARG A 216 2.34 -14.20 10.90
CA ARG A 216 2.99 -14.01 9.59
C ARG A 216 2.22 -14.71 8.48
N SER A 217 1.73 -15.93 8.74
CA SER A 217 0.86 -16.67 7.82
C SER A 217 -0.45 -15.93 7.54
N LEU A 218 -1.09 -15.38 8.58
CA LEU A 218 -2.29 -14.56 8.44
C LEU A 218 -2.03 -13.28 7.62
N ALA A 219 -0.94 -12.57 7.90
CA ALA A 219 -0.55 -11.38 7.16
C ALA A 219 -0.26 -11.68 5.68
N ALA A 220 0.36 -12.83 5.37
CA ALA A 220 0.55 -13.29 4.00
C ALA A 220 -0.79 -13.59 3.31
N ARG A 221 -1.68 -14.36 3.96
CA ARG A 221 -3.04 -14.64 3.46
C ARG A 221 -3.84 -13.35 3.23
N ALA A 222 -3.70 -12.36 4.10
CA ALA A 222 -4.36 -11.06 3.96
C ALA A 222 -3.84 -10.27 2.76
N LYS A 223 -2.54 -10.36 2.44
CA LYS A 223 -1.94 -9.71 1.26
C LYS A 223 -2.32 -10.43 -0.04
N GLU A 224 -2.28 -11.75 -0.05
CA GLU A 224 -2.58 -12.58 -1.23
C GLU A 224 -4.09 -12.73 -1.49
N ARG A 225 -4.90 -12.59 -0.43
CA ARG A 225 -6.35 -12.75 -0.44
C ARG A 225 -6.81 -14.06 -1.09
N LYS A 226 -6.11 -15.16 -0.78
CA LYS A 226 -6.42 -16.50 -1.33
C LYS A 226 -7.89 -16.87 -1.06
N GLY A 227 -8.63 -17.21 -2.11
CA GLY A 227 -10.07 -17.51 -2.03
C GLY A 227 -11.00 -16.30 -1.90
N CYS A 228 -10.52 -15.09 -2.20
CA CYS A 228 -11.36 -13.89 -2.23
C CYS A 228 -12.31 -13.90 -3.44
N THR A 229 -13.60 -13.76 -3.17
CA THR A 229 -14.68 -13.66 -4.17
C THR A 229 -15.40 -12.30 -4.12
N CYS A 230 -14.78 -11.28 -3.52
CA CYS A 230 -15.34 -9.94 -3.47
C CYS A 230 -15.49 -9.37 -4.89
N THR A 231 -16.68 -8.90 -5.24
CA THR A 231 -16.96 -8.28 -6.55
C THR A 231 -16.35 -6.90 -6.72
N LYS A 232 -16.09 -6.20 -5.61
CA LYS A 232 -15.43 -4.89 -5.57
C LYS A 232 -14.08 -4.97 -4.86
N LYS A 233 -13.20 -4.01 -5.15
CA LYS A 233 -11.92 -3.85 -4.46
C LYS A 233 -12.15 -3.54 -2.98
N THR A 234 -12.03 -4.56 -2.15
CA THR A 234 -12.14 -4.47 -0.69
C THR A 234 -10.77 -4.55 -0.03
N ARG A 235 -10.66 -4.17 1.24
CA ARG A 235 -9.41 -4.22 2.00
C ARG A 235 -9.57 -4.98 3.31
N VAL A 236 -8.49 -5.66 3.69
CA VAL A 236 -8.33 -6.35 4.98
C VAL A 236 -7.08 -5.89 5.73
N LEU A 237 -6.30 -4.98 5.11
CA LEU A 237 -5.10 -4.38 5.67
C LEU A 237 -5.11 -2.88 5.36
N PRO A 238 -4.57 -2.04 6.24
CA PRO A 238 -4.50 -0.62 6.01
C PRO A 238 -3.49 -0.33 4.90
N GLU A 239 -3.69 0.79 4.21
CA GLU A 239 -2.77 1.31 3.20
C GLU A 239 -2.23 2.66 3.64
N PRO A 240 -1.01 3.04 3.20
CA PRO A 240 -0.52 4.39 3.39
C PRO A 240 -1.56 5.41 2.91
N PRO A 241 -1.80 6.49 3.67
CA PRO A 241 -1.06 6.91 4.88
C PRO A 241 -1.59 6.35 6.21
N CYS A 242 -2.53 5.40 6.20
CA CYS A 242 -3.23 4.90 7.39
C CYS A 242 -2.64 3.61 7.99
N ASP A 243 -1.52 3.13 7.45
CA ASP A 243 -0.79 1.95 7.89
C ASP A 243 0.25 2.22 8.99
N VAL A 244 0.13 3.37 9.65
CA VAL A 244 0.93 3.74 10.83
C VAL A 244 0.22 3.29 12.09
N PHE A 245 0.92 2.50 12.90
CA PHE A 245 0.46 1.97 14.17
C PHE A 245 1.15 2.72 15.29
N TYR A 246 0.54 2.74 16.47
CA TYR A 246 1.13 3.35 17.65
C TYR A 246 1.25 2.34 18.77
N GLY A 247 2.40 2.36 19.43
CA GLY A 247 2.63 1.54 20.62
C GLY A 247 1.57 1.78 21.70
N ARG A 248 1.20 0.75 22.43
CA ARG A 248 0.21 0.85 23.50
C ARG A 248 0.76 1.64 24.68
N PRO A 249 0.02 2.64 25.21
CA PRO A 249 0.36 3.25 26.50
C PRO A 249 0.40 2.18 27.60
N PRO A 250 1.12 2.36 28.71
CA PRO A 250 1.10 1.42 29.84
C PRO A 250 -0.32 1.23 30.40
N PRO A 251 -0.62 0.10 31.07
CA PRO A 251 -1.92 -0.09 31.71
C PRO A 251 -2.19 1.03 32.73
N GLY A 252 -3.39 1.62 32.70
CA GLY A 252 -3.74 2.69 33.62
C GLY A 252 -4.88 3.58 33.14
N PRO A 253 -5.24 4.63 33.90
CA PRO A 253 -6.29 5.58 33.57
C PRO A 253 -6.10 6.24 32.19
N GLY A 254 -4.87 6.61 31.83
CA GLY A 254 -4.54 7.23 30.54
C GLY A 254 -4.87 6.34 29.35
N ARG A 255 -4.52 5.05 29.40
CA ARG A 255 -4.88 4.07 28.35
C ARG A 255 -6.40 3.97 28.18
N ARG A 256 -7.14 3.87 29.30
CA ARG A 256 -8.61 3.79 29.27
C ARG A 256 -9.25 5.09 28.73
N ALA A 257 -8.71 6.25 29.10
CA ALA A 257 -9.16 7.53 28.59
C ALA A 257 -8.96 7.64 27.07
N GLN A 258 -7.79 7.29 26.57
CA GLN A 258 -7.49 7.27 25.14
C GLN A 258 -8.42 6.31 24.37
N GLN A 259 -8.60 5.09 24.87
CA GLN A 259 -9.52 4.13 24.24
C GLN A 259 -10.95 4.68 24.14
N ARG A 260 -11.46 5.29 25.22
CA ARG A 260 -12.78 5.93 25.22
C ARG A 260 -12.86 7.11 24.25
N ALA A 261 -11.79 7.91 24.13
CA ALA A 261 -11.73 9.02 23.19
C ALA A 261 -11.79 8.54 21.72
N ILE A 262 -11.01 7.51 21.37
CA ILE A 262 -11.05 6.88 20.03
C ILE A 262 -12.44 6.32 19.75
N GLU A 263 -13.03 5.59 20.70
CA GLU A 263 -14.34 4.99 20.55
C GLU A 263 -15.45 6.03 20.41
N SER A 264 -15.42 7.10 21.20
CA SER A 264 -16.36 8.21 21.12
C SER A 264 -16.26 8.92 19.76
N SER A 265 -15.04 9.22 19.30
CA SER A 265 -14.80 9.83 17.99
C SER A 265 -15.33 8.95 16.85
N TRP A 266 -15.10 7.63 16.94
CA TRP A 266 -15.68 6.68 15.98
C TRP A 266 -17.21 6.68 16.02
N ASN A 267 -17.81 6.58 17.20
CA ASN A 267 -19.26 6.53 17.34
C ASN A 267 -19.94 7.78 16.79
N ALA A 268 -19.32 8.95 16.95
CA ALA A 268 -19.78 10.19 16.33
C ALA A 268 -19.66 10.18 14.80
N TYR A 269 -18.58 9.64 14.24
CA TYR A 269 -18.36 9.61 12.79
C TYR A 269 -19.12 8.48 12.06
N ARG A 270 -19.39 7.37 12.75
CA ARG A 270 -19.96 6.15 12.16
C ARG A 270 -21.21 6.38 11.32
N PRO A 271 -22.21 7.18 11.73
CA PRO A 271 -23.41 7.41 10.91
C PRO A 271 -23.07 8.06 9.56
N THR A 272 -22.11 8.99 9.54
CA THR A 272 -21.63 9.64 8.32
C THR A 272 -20.92 8.65 7.40
N TYR A 273 -20.05 7.81 7.95
CA TYR A 273 -19.40 6.75 7.17
C TYR A 273 -20.44 5.77 6.59
N GLN A 274 -21.36 5.27 7.41
CA GLN A 274 -22.39 4.32 6.99
C GLN A 274 -23.23 4.87 5.83
N ARG A 275 -23.61 6.15 5.89
CA ARG A 275 -24.30 6.83 4.79
C ARG A 275 -23.44 6.89 3.53
N LYS A 276 -22.18 7.34 3.63
CA LYS A 276 -21.25 7.46 2.48
C LYS A 276 -20.93 6.10 1.84
N ALA A 277 -20.80 5.05 2.66
CA ALA A 277 -20.52 3.69 2.20
C ALA A 277 -21.76 2.94 1.68
N GLY A 278 -22.93 3.57 1.67
CA GLY A 278 -24.19 2.95 1.23
C GLY A 278 -24.68 1.83 2.15
N ILE A 279 -24.27 1.83 3.42
CA ILE A 279 -24.72 0.83 4.40
C ILE A 279 -26.18 1.15 4.76
N PRO A 280 -27.11 0.18 4.65
CA PRO A 280 -28.52 0.41 4.96
C PRO A 280 -28.77 0.94 6.38
N SER A 281 -29.83 1.73 6.53
CA SER A 281 -30.27 2.22 7.85
C SER A 281 -30.69 1.06 8.75
N GLU A 282 -30.68 1.30 10.06
CA GLU A 282 -31.05 0.27 11.05
C GLU A 282 -32.43 -0.32 10.78
N ARG A 283 -33.41 0.56 10.54
CA ARG A 283 -34.78 0.19 10.22
C ARG A 283 -34.89 -0.64 8.94
N ARG A 284 -34.08 -0.30 7.93
CA ARG A 284 -34.05 -1.06 6.66
C ARG A 284 -33.48 -2.46 6.89
N VAL A 285 -32.36 -2.58 7.61
CA VAL A 285 -31.77 -3.87 7.98
C VAL A 285 -32.73 -4.71 8.81
N GLN A 286 -33.37 -4.11 9.82
CA GLN A 286 -34.36 -4.81 10.65
C GLN A 286 -35.47 -5.42 9.82
N ARG A 287 -36.06 -4.65 8.89
CA ARG A 287 -37.11 -5.13 7.99
C ARG A 287 -36.62 -6.25 7.06
N GLU A 288 -35.47 -6.05 6.42
CA GLU A 288 -34.92 -7.03 5.46
C GLU A 288 -34.52 -8.34 6.14
N LEU A 289 -33.91 -8.27 7.33
CA LEU A 289 -33.57 -9.45 8.13
C LEU A 289 -34.83 -10.12 8.69
N ALA A 290 -35.84 -9.36 9.11
CA ALA A 290 -37.08 -9.95 9.63
C ALA A 290 -37.77 -10.84 8.59
N VAL A 291 -37.85 -10.37 7.34
CA VAL A 291 -38.37 -11.16 6.22
C VAL A 291 -37.55 -12.42 5.99
N LYS A 292 -36.20 -12.30 5.99
CA LYS A 292 -35.30 -13.44 5.78
C LYS A 292 -35.35 -14.48 6.89
N LEU A 293 -35.51 -14.06 8.14
CA LEU A 293 -35.46 -14.92 9.32
C LEU A 293 -36.84 -15.45 9.73
N GLY A 294 -37.93 -14.88 9.21
CA GLY A 294 -39.28 -15.18 9.67
C GLY A 294 -39.57 -14.74 11.11
N ARG A 295 -38.69 -13.91 11.70
CA ARG A 295 -38.80 -13.38 13.07
C ARG A 295 -38.15 -12.02 13.18
N SER A 296 -38.46 -11.27 14.23
CA SER A 296 -37.73 -10.04 14.56
C SER A 296 -36.24 -10.34 14.78
N PRO A 297 -35.32 -9.64 14.10
CA PRO A 297 -33.89 -9.81 14.29
C PRO A 297 -33.46 -9.19 15.63
N SER A 298 -32.50 -9.83 16.28
CA SER A 298 -31.86 -9.30 17.49
C SER A 298 -31.01 -8.07 17.17
N VAL A 299 -30.74 -7.25 18.19
CA VAL A 299 -29.84 -6.09 18.07
C VAL A 299 -28.45 -6.51 17.58
N ALA A 300 -27.96 -7.69 17.98
CA ALA A 300 -26.68 -8.22 17.56
C ALA A 300 -26.65 -8.54 16.06
N GLU A 301 -27.70 -9.16 15.52
CA GLU A 301 -27.82 -9.47 14.08
C GLU A 301 -27.84 -8.20 13.23
N VAL A 302 -28.60 -7.19 13.67
CA VAL A 302 -28.66 -5.89 13.00
C VAL A 302 -27.30 -5.17 13.04
N ARG A 303 -26.60 -5.22 14.18
CA ARG A 303 -25.25 -4.63 14.32
C ARG A 303 -24.22 -5.33 13.44
N LYS A 304 -24.29 -6.66 13.31
CA LYS A 304 -23.39 -7.44 12.46
C LYS A 304 -23.54 -7.07 10.99
N GLU A 305 -24.77 -6.92 10.50
CA GLU A 305 -25.01 -6.53 9.10
C GLU A 305 -24.52 -5.11 8.80
N ARG A 306 -24.56 -4.22 9.81
CA ARG A 306 -24.10 -2.83 9.71
C ARG A 306 -22.67 -2.62 10.21
N GLN A 307 -21.93 -3.70 10.44
CA GLN A 307 -20.59 -3.65 11.02
C GLN A 307 -19.61 -2.93 10.08
N VAL A 308 -18.75 -2.11 10.68
CA VAL A 308 -17.64 -1.44 10.00
C VAL A 308 -16.35 -1.86 10.70
N ASN A 309 -15.44 -2.43 9.92
CA ASN A 309 -14.16 -2.90 10.38
C ASN A 309 -13.13 -1.77 10.29
N HIS A 310 -12.26 -1.68 11.30
CA HIS A 310 -11.08 -0.82 11.23
C HIS A 310 -9.91 -1.67 10.74
N LEU A 311 -9.21 -1.18 9.72
CA LEU A 311 -8.05 -1.89 9.16
C LEU A 311 -6.83 -1.78 10.09
N THR A 312 -6.75 -0.69 10.86
CA THR A 312 -5.83 -0.53 11.99
C THR A 312 -6.60 -0.69 13.30
N PRO A 313 -6.18 -1.57 14.24
CA PRO A 313 -6.83 -1.76 15.53
C PRO A 313 -7.02 -0.43 16.28
N LYS A 314 -8.15 -0.25 16.94
CA LYS A 314 -8.38 0.94 17.79
C LYS A 314 -7.32 1.06 18.89
N ALA A 315 -6.90 -0.07 19.46
CA ALA A 315 -5.83 -0.13 20.46
C ALA A 315 -4.45 0.29 19.92
N ALA A 316 -4.26 0.30 18.59
CA ALA A 316 -3.07 0.79 17.92
C ALA A 316 -3.16 2.27 17.52
N GLY A 317 -4.18 3.00 17.97
CA GLY A 317 -4.43 4.38 17.53
C GLY A 317 -5.04 4.46 16.14
N GLY A 318 -5.80 3.45 15.70
CA GLY A 318 -6.47 3.46 14.40
C GLY A 318 -7.33 4.72 14.20
N CYS A 319 -7.20 5.33 13.02
CA CYS A 319 -7.91 6.57 12.70
C CYS A 319 -9.43 6.35 12.63
N PRO A 320 -10.24 6.96 13.51
CA PRO A 320 -11.68 6.73 13.57
C PRO A 320 -12.41 7.27 12.34
N THR A 321 -11.80 8.20 11.60
CA THR A 321 -12.43 8.81 10.42
C THR A 321 -11.79 8.42 9.11
N GLY A 322 -10.63 7.74 9.16
CA GLY A 322 -9.71 7.53 8.05
C GLY A 322 -9.38 8.78 7.21
N ASP A 323 -8.87 8.58 5.99
CA ASP A 323 -8.54 9.67 5.07
C ASP A 323 -9.81 10.16 4.37
N GLN A 324 -10.35 11.29 4.87
CA GLN A 324 -11.58 11.88 4.35
C GLN A 324 -11.43 12.49 2.95
N SER A 325 -10.20 12.67 2.46
CA SER A 325 -9.94 13.12 1.09
C SER A 325 -10.15 12.01 0.05
N LYS A 326 -10.24 10.76 0.51
CA LYS A 326 -10.47 9.60 -0.35
C LYS A 326 -11.91 9.13 -0.22
N SER A 327 -12.53 8.83 -1.37
CA SER A 327 -13.90 8.32 -1.45
C SER A 327 -14.09 6.98 -0.75
N ASP A 328 -13.01 6.19 -0.70
CA ASP A 328 -12.98 4.83 -0.17
C ASP A 328 -12.53 4.74 1.29
N ASN A 329 -12.23 5.89 1.92
CA ASN A 329 -11.83 6.04 3.32
C ASN A 329 -10.86 4.92 3.77
N THR A 330 -9.60 5.07 3.41
CA THR A 330 -8.55 4.04 3.39
C THR A 330 -8.30 3.25 4.69
N ASN A 331 -8.89 3.64 5.83
CA ASN A 331 -8.77 2.93 7.11
C ASN A 331 -10.02 2.13 7.53
N LEU A 332 -11.16 2.30 6.84
CA LEU A 332 -12.44 1.72 7.24
C LEU A 332 -13.02 0.85 6.13
N GLN A 333 -13.60 -0.29 6.50
CA GLN A 333 -14.20 -1.22 5.55
C GLN A 333 -15.57 -1.70 6.06
N ALA A 334 -16.60 -1.61 5.22
CA ALA A 334 -17.90 -2.19 5.51
C ALA A 334 -17.79 -3.73 5.54
N HIS A 335 -18.22 -4.36 6.64
CA HIS A 335 -18.15 -5.82 6.81
C HIS A 335 -18.97 -6.56 5.74
N GLY A 336 -20.15 -6.04 5.40
CA GLY A 336 -21.04 -6.59 4.38
C GLY A 336 -20.42 -6.68 2.98
N GLN A 337 -19.43 -5.82 2.66
CA GLN A 337 -18.74 -5.85 1.36
C GLN A 337 -17.68 -6.95 1.26
N LEU A 338 -17.24 -7.50 2.39
CA LEU A 338 -16.27 -8.60 2.42
C LEU A 338 -16.97 -9.92 2.10
N CYS A 339 -16.34 -10.76 1.28
CA CYS A 339 -16.73 -12.16 1.13
C CYS A 339 -16.35 -12.98 2.37
N PRO A 340 -16.87 -14.20 2.56
CA PRO A 340 -16.60 -15.04 3.74
C PRO A 340 -15.10 -15.16 4.07
N SER A 341 -14.27 -15.56 3.09
CA SER A 341 -12.81 -15.68 3.27
C SER A 341 -12.16 -14.39 3.80
N CYS A 342 -12.63 -13.22 3.34
CA CYS A 342 -12.07 -11.95 3.80
C CYS A 342 -12.56 -11.54 5.19
N ARG A 343 -13.78 -11.92 5.56
CA ARG A 343 -14.30 -11.75 6.92
C ARG A 343 -13.54 -12.64 7.91
N ASP A 344 -13.21 -13.86 7.51
CA ASP A 344 -12.44 -14.78 8.34
C ASP A 344 -11.02 -14.26 8.57
N ILE A 345 -10.38 -13.70 7.53
CA ILE A 345 -9.07 -13.06 7.66
C ILE A 345 -9.13 -11.87 8.61
N ASP A 346 -10.11 -10.97 8.42
CA ASP A 346 -10.32 -9.78 9.26
C ASP A 346 -10.53 -10.17 10.74
N ALA A 347 -11.41 -11.15 10.98
CA ALA A 347 -11.68 -11.67 12.32
C ALA A 347 -10.46 -12.34 12.96
N ALA A 348 -9.66 -13.08 12.18
CA ALA A 348 -8.49 -13.78 12.68
C ALA A 348 -7.40 -12.84 13.23
N PHE A 349 -7.36 -11.57 12.79
CA PHE A 349 -6.42 -10.60 13.37
C PHE A 349 -6.74 -10.29 14.82
N ASN A 350 -7.99 -10.42 15.27
CA ASN A 350 -8.39 -10.08 16.65
C ASN A 350 -7.61 -10.89 17.69
N ALA A 351 -7.25 -12.14 17.40
CA ALA A 351 -6.46 -12.99 18.28
C ALA A 351 -5.08 -12.39 18.66
N PHE A 352 -4.55 -11.50 17.82
CA PHE A 352 -3.25 -10.84 18.03
C PHE A 352 -3.39 -9.37 18.46
N GLN A 353 -4.62 -8.89 18.65
CA GLN A 353 -4.93 -7.51 19.03
C GLN A 353 -5.24 -7.34 20.51
N GLU A 354 -5.21 -8.37 21.34
CA GLU A 354 -5.52 -8.24 22.77
C GLU A 354 -4.33 -7.86 23.60
#